data_AF-A0A851LGI9-F1
#
_entry.id   AF-A0A851LGI9-F1
#
_cell.length_a   1.000
_cell.length_b   1.000
_cell.length_c   1.000
_cell.angle_alpha   90.00
_cell.angle_beta   90.00
_cell.angle_gamma   90.00
#
_symmetry.space_group_name_H-M   'P 1'
#
loop_
_entity.id
_entity.type
_entity.pdbx_description
1 polymer ?
#
loop_
_entity_poly.entity_id
_entity_poly.type
_entity_poly.pdbx_seq_one_letter_code
_entity_poly.pdbx_strand_id
1 'polypeptide(L)'
;EPVRRVLLLGEGNFSFAASLCGAAGIHVVATCYESEEEVSGRRRAAESIRRLRERGAEVVFSVDCTKLKDYFSPEQREFDCIYFNFPHCGRKTGVVKNRELLAHFFRSSAEVLTEEGEVHVALCNGQGGTPADQPRREWHNSWQIVAVAAGAGFILSNVHPFKADTIHGYKCTGYRSQDKSFCVEGALNHIFTRSMPLPYFKPMICKIELESREVSFQVPQVLVDKINRGFLELNSNHPVRTVKEKLTAELSQVFPLQNIDYCFSLLHQGHLSGVCHSNIFWIILSPEETPRTEEISNGLANAILFSEIDFCRDTDKNGWVNVQEGCHISKQYYLRPSLLPYAQAIIQRGSFLPGTLHVLSGPVFRKCLITPYSMPVFHEVVFVCAANMGTENSCIQMLMNNIKASIYSLHQTVSSVKLSINLQEATSFETTELNDFAAFESQLSKIQYFICMETATSDSCEKGTCVGIIRTAHYKLVSSEFVVVFASLNLDLLAMLICGISDWRMLWTSDTRFLCQFPRGELRLFKSFSLYPPSYVHDVSFWVPDGERFDEVAFHTIARWVSGETVISIQLIDSFQQPVSGRKSLCYRLTFQSCDKALSRQEVAEVQLLFRKEISQRLRVTLR
;
A
#
# COMPACT_ATOMS: atom_id res chain seq x y z
N GLU A 1 11.94 -33.76 3.73
CA GLU A 1 11.02 -32.62 3.52
C GLU A 1 9.60 -33.09 3.77
N PRO A 2 8.68 -32.24 4.26
CA PRO A 2 7.29 -32.60 4.43
C PRO A 2 6.67 -33.00 3.09
N VAL A 3 5.79 -34.01 3.10
CA VAL A 3 5.11 -34.49 1.89
C VAL A 3 4.05 -33.47 1.49
N ARG A 4 4.19 -32.88 0.30
CA ARG A 4 3.25 -31.88 -0.25
C ARG A 4 1.98 -32.58 -0.73
N ARG A 5 0.82 -32.21 -0.21
CA ARG A 5 -0.47 -32.83 -0.56
C ARG A 5 -1.18 -32.04 -1.66
N VAL A 6 -1.45 -32.71 -2.77
CA VAL A 6 -1.95 -32.09 -4.00
C VAL A 6 -3.33 -32.65 -4.36
N LEU A 7 -4.31 -31.76 -4.49
CA LEU A 7 -5.66 -32.08 -4.97
C LEU A 7 -5.77 -31.74 -6.46
N LEU A 8 -6.25 -32.67 -7.27
CA LEU A 8 -6.56 -32.44 -8.68
C LEU A 8 -8.05 -32.62 -8.90
N LEU A 9 -8.70 -31.59 -9.43
CA LEU A 9 -10.15 -31.52 -9.58
C LEU A 9 -10.56 -31.60 -11.05
N GLY A 10 -11.64 -32.34 -11.31
CA GLY A 10 -12.22 -32.42 -12.65
C GLY A 10 -11.39 -33.20 -13.65
N GLU A 11 -10.65 -34.22 -13.18
CA GLU A 11 -9.84 -35.07 -14.05
C GLU A 11 -10.72 -35.87 -15.02
N GLY A 12 -10.71 -35.50 -16.31
CA GLY A 12 -11.54 -36.18 -17.32
C GLY A 12 -11.06 -37.59 -17.71
N ASN A 13 -9.73 -37.80 -17.71
CA ASN A 13 -9.10 -39.10 -17.98
C ASN A 13 -7.91 -39.42 -17.05
N PHE A 14 -7.74 -38.64 -15.98
CA PHE A 14 -6.70 -38.84 -14.95
C PHE A 14 -5.25 -38.80 -15.46
N SER A 15 -5.02 -38.43 -16.72
CA SER A 15 -3.67 -38.46 -17.32
C SER A 15 -2.74 -37.38 -16.76
N PHE A 16 -3.29 -36.23 -16.35
CA PHE A 16 -2.51 -35.17 -15.72
C PHE A 16 -2.09 -35.61 -14.31
N ALA A 17 -3.02 -36.09 -13.49
CA ALA A 17 -2.71 -36.66 -12.19
C ALA A 17 -1.68 -37.80 -12.28
N ALA A 18 -1.84 -38.73 -13.23
CA ALA A 18 -0.91 -39.86 -13.40
C ALA A 18 0.50 -39.44 -13.84
N SER A 19 0.63 -38.28 -14.49
CA SER A 19 1.93 -37.69 -14.86
C SER A 19 2.64 -37.05 -13.67
N LEU A 20 1.88 -36.45 -12.74
CA LEU A 20 2.40 -35.85 -11.52
C LEU A 20 2.75 -36.90 -10.46
N CYS A 21 2.00 -37.99 -10.43
CA CYS A 21 2.15 -39.07 -9.47
C CYS A 21 3.48 -39.82 -9.65
N GLY A 22 4.27 -39.90 -8.57
CA GLY A 22 5.61 -40.51 -8.55
C GLY A 22 6.76 -39.52 -8.41
N ALA A 23 6.49 -38.21 -8.37
CA ALA A 23 7.47 -37.24 -7.89
C ALA A 23 7.72 -37.44 -6.38
N ALA A 24 8.99 -37.45 -5.96
CA ALA A 24 9.35 -37.64 -4.56
C ALA A 24 8.74 -36.52 -3.70
N GLY A 25 8.13 -36.89 -2.57
CA GLY A 25 7.56 -35.91 -1.63
C GLY A 25 6.22 -35.31 -2.03
N ILE A 26 5.49 -35.90 -3.00
CA ILE A 26 4.13 -35.45 -3.38
C ILE A 26 3.11 -36.55 -3.10
N HIS A 27 2.06 -36.22 -2.35
CA HIS A 27 0.89 -37.06 -2.14
C HIS A 27 -0.28 -36.58 -3.01
N VAL A 28 -0.68 -37.38 -4.00
CA VAL A 28 -1.70 -37.01 -4.99
C VAL A 28 -3.08 -37.51 -4.58
N VAL A 29 -4.07 -36.62 -4.61
CA VAL A 29 -5.50 -36.91 -4.52
C VAL A 29 -6.15 -36.45 -5.81
N ALA A 30 -6.55 -37.38 -6.67
CA ALA A 30 -7.15 -37.10 -7.97
C ALA A 30 -8.67 -37.31 -7.93
N THR A 31 -9.44 -36.33 -8.40
CA THR A 31 -10.90 -36.38 -8.34
C THR A 31 -11.56 -36.01 -9.66
N CYS A 32 -12.78 -36.51 -9.86
CA CYS A 32 -13.67 -36.11 -10.94
C CYS A 32 -15.12 -35.96 -10.44
N TYR A 33 -15.93 -35.26 -11.23
CA TYR A 33 -17.35 -35.08 -10.92
C TYR A 33 -18.19 -36.31 -11.34
N GLU A 34 -17.77 -37.02 -12.38
CA GLU A 34 -18.43 -38.26 -12.82
C GLU A 34 -18.28 -39.40 -11.81
N SER A 35 -19.18 -40.38 -11.90
CA SER A 35 -19.16 -41.63 -11.12
C SER A 35 -18.07 -42.59 -11.60
N GLU A 36 -17.71 -43.58 -10.75
CA GLU A 36 -16.69 -44.57 -11.12
C GLU A 36 -17.12 -45.42 -12.32
N GLU A 37 -18.41 -45.73 -12.45
CA GLU A 37 -18.98 -46.49 -13.57
C GLU A 37 -18.82 -45.74 -14.89
N GLU A 38 -19.10 -44.44 -14.92
CA GLU A 38 -19.01 -43.59 -16.11
C GLU A 38 -17.56 -43.44 -16.60
N VAL A 39 -16.61 -43.33 -15.68
CA VAL A 39 -15.19 -43.12 -15.99
C VAL A 39 -14.51 -44.43 -16.38
N SER A 40 -14.84 -45.54 -15.70
CA SER A 40 -14.24 -46.86 -15.95
C SER A 40 -14.54 -47.39 -17.36
N GLY A 41 -15.65 -46.96 -17.97
CA GLY A 41 -15.97 -47.26 -19.37
C GLY A 41 -15.00 -46.63 -20.39
N ARG A 42 -14.19 -45.64 -19.98
CA ARG A 42 -13.22 -44.95 -20.84
C ARG A 42 -11.84 -45.61 -20.69
N ARG A 43 -11.40 -46.36 -21.71
CA ARG A 43 -10.14 -47.16 -21.69
C ARG A 43 -8.93 -46.40 -21.13
N ARG A 44 -8.71 -45.14 -21.54
CA ARG A 44 -7.57 -44.35 -21.07
C ARG A 44 -7.70 -43.94 -19.60
N ALA A 45 -8.90 -43.59 -19.17
CA ALA A 45 -9.12 -43.20 -17.78
C ALA A 45 -8.86 -44.39 -16.86
N ALA A 46 -9.36 -45.58 -17.20
CA ALA A 46 -9.09 -46.81 -16.47
C ALA A 46 -7.58 -47.12 -16.33
N GLU A 47 -6.80 -46.94 -17.39
CA GLU A 47 -5.34 -47.13 -17.37
C GLU A 47 -4.65 -46.12 -16.45
N SER A 48 -4.99 -44.83 -16.55
CA SER A 48 -4.45 -43.77 -15.67
C SER A 48 -4.82 -44.01 -14.20
N ILE A 49 -6.06 -44.39 -13.92
CA ILE A 49 -6.56 -44.67 -12.56
C ILE A 49 -5.80 -45.86 -11.95
N ARG A 50 -5.60 -46.93 -12.72
CA ARG A 50 -4.81 -48.09 -12.25
C ARG A 50 -3.40 -47.65 -11.88
N ARG A 51 -2.74 -46.88 -12.74
CA ARG A 51 -1.38 -46.36 -12.50
C ARG A 51 -1.31 -45.44 -11.27
N LEU A 52 -2.34 -44.63 -11.03
CA LEU A 52 -2.43 -43.78 -9.83
C LEU A 52 -2.50 -44.62 -8.55
N ARG A 53 -3.42 -45.59 -8.51
CA ARG A 53 -3.62 -46.48 -7.37
C ARG A 53 -2.36 -47.32 -7.08
N GLU A 54 -1.72 -47.86 -8.11
CA GLU A 54 -0.44 -48.61 -7.98
C GLU A 54 0.70 -47.77 -7.38
N ARG A 55 0.66 -46.44 -7.56
CA ARG A 55 1.64 -45.49 -7.03
C ARG A 55 1.23 -44.87 -5.69
N GLY A 56 0.15 -45.35 -5.08
CA GLY A 56 -0.31 -44.89 -3.77
C GLY A 56 -1.07 -43.56 -3.78
N ALA A 57 -1.56 -43.10 -4.93
CA ALA A 57 -2.44 -41.93 -5.00
C ALA A 57 -3.89 -42.28 -4.65
N GLU A 58 -4.59 -41.33 -4.02
CA GLU A 58 -6.03 -41.43 -3.76
C GLU A 58 -6.81 -41.05 -5.04
N VAL A 59 -7.82 -41.83 -5.38
CA VAL A 59 -8.74 -41.55 -6.50
C VAL A 59 -10.16 -41.51 -5.96
N VAL A 60 -10.81 -40.35 -6.06
CA VAL A 60 -12.16 -40.11 -5.50
C VAL A 60 -13.12 -39.64 -6.59
N PHE A 61 -14.25 -40.32 -6.72
CA PHE A 61 -15.27 -40.02 -7.73
C PHE A 61 -16.41 -39.19 -7.16
N SER A 62 -17.25 -38.63 -8.04
CA SER A 62 -18.45 -37.87 -7.65
C SER A 62 -18.18 -36.66 -6.74
N VAL A 63 -17.03 -36.02 -6.91
CA VAL A 63 -16.63 -34.84 -6.12
C VAL A 63 -17.11 -33.55 -6.78
N ASP A 64 -17.99 -32.83 -6.09
CA ASP A 64 -18.39 -31.47 -6.45
C ASP A 64 -17.37 -30.45 -5.92
N CYS A 65 -16.60 -29.84 -6.82
CA CYS A 65 -15.57 -28.87 -6.46
C CYS A 65 -16.11 -27.59 -5.79
N THR A 66 -17.43 -27.36 -5.85
CA THR A 66 -18.08 -26.25 -5.15
C THR A 66 -18.37 -26.54 -3.67
N LYS A 67 -18.10 -27.77 -3.20
CA LYS A 67 -18.42 -28.25 -1.85
C LYS A 67 -17.34 -29.17 -1.26
N LEU A 68 -16.06 -28.84 -1.44
CA LEU A 68 -14.93 -29.72 -1.10
C LEU A 68 -14.91 -30.14 0.37
N LYS A 69 -15.37 -29.27 1.30
CA LYS A 69 -15.47 -29.61 2.72
C LYS A 69 -16.39 -30.81 3.02
N ASP A 70 -17.37 -31.10 2.15
CA ASP A 70 -18.32 -32.21 2.33
C ASP A 70 -17.66 -33.56 2.00
N TYR A 71 -16.56 -33.54 1.23
CA TYR A 71 -15.86 -34.73 0.75
C TYR A 71 -14.58 -35.04 1.52
N PHE A 72 -13.98 -34.03 2.16
CA PHE A 72 -12.74 -34.18 2.93
C PHE A 72 -13.02 -33.88 4.40
N SER A 73 -12.70 -34.82 5.29
CA SER A 73 -12.75 -34.62 6.74
C SER A 73 -11.74 -33.55 7.17
N PRO A 74 -11.91 -32.86 8.32
CA PRO A 74 -11.02 -31.79 8.76
C PRO A 74 -9.52 -32.15 8.72
N GLU A 75 -9.16 -33.37 9.08
CA GLU A 75 -7.79 -33.89 9.08
C GLU A 75 -7.22 -34.09 7.66
N GLN A 76 -8.09 -34.11 6.64
CA GLN A 76 -7.77 -34.23 5.23
C GLN A 76 -7.85 -32.89 4.48
N ARG A 77 -8.06 -31.75 5.16
CA ARG A 77 -8.24 -30.43 4.54
C ARG A 77 -6.96 -29.59 4.46
N GLU A 78 -5.80 -30.24 4.54
CA GLU A 78 -4.49 -29.58 4.47
C GLU A 78 -3.87 -29.80 3.09
N PHE A 79 -4.49 -29.25 2.03
CA PHE A 79 -3.91 -29.28 0.70
C PHE A 79 -2.95 -28.10 0.48
N ASP A 80 -1.71 -28.39 0.07
CA ASP A 80 -0.71 -27.38 -0.28
C ASP A 80 -0.86 -26.86 -1.72
N CYS A 81 -1.58 -27.62 -2.55
CA CYS A 81 -1.83 -27.27 -3.93
C CYS A 81 -3.15 -27.86 -4.42
N ILE A 82 -3.98 -27.04 -5.06
CA ILE A 82 -5.24 -27.46 -5.69
C ILE A 82 -5.17 -27.11 -7.17
N TYR A 83 -5.26 -28.10 -8.05
CA TYR A 83 -5.34 -27.91 -9.50
C TYR A 83 -6.79 -28.03 -9.99
N PHE A 84 -7.22 -27.07 -10.80
CA PHE A 84 -8.46 -27.17 -11.57
C PHE A 84 -8.20 -26.76 -13.03
N ASN A 85 -7.83 -27.74 -13.85
CA ASN A 85 -7.41 -27.49 -15.23
C ASN A 85 -8.63 -27.44 -16.17
N PHE A 86 -8.75 -26.35 -16.93
CA PHE A 86 -9.80 -26.11 -17.93
C PHE A 86 -11.24 -26.32 -17.38
N PRO A 87 -11.59 -25.68 -16.25
CA PRO A 87 -12.86 -25.87 -15.58
C PRO A 87 -14.02 -25.40 -16.46
N HIS A 88 -15.14 -26.13 -16.47
CA HIS A 88 -16.33 -25.73 -17.21
C HIS A 88 -17.60 -26.40 -16.67
N CYS A 89 -18.76 -25.73 -16.75
CA CYS A 89 -20.05 -26.26 -16.27
C CYS A 89 -20.69 -27.31 -17.21
N GLY A 90 -19.94 -27.87 -18.15
CA GLY A 90 -20.44 -28.74 -19.22
C GLY A 90 -21.22 -28.01 -20.34
N ARG A 91 -21.28 -28.61 -21.53
CA ARG A 91 -21.99 -28.10 -22.73
C ARG A 91 -21.57 -26.66 -23.15
N LYS A 92 -22.35 -25.98 -23.99
CA LYS A 92 -22.14 -24.58 -24.43
C LYS A 92 -22.74 -23.62 -23.40
N THR A 93 -22.18 -23.56 -22.20
CA THR A 93 -22.61 -22.63 -21.15
C THR A 93 -22.04 -21.23 -21.36
N GLY A 94 -22.83 -20.21 -20.97
CA GLY A 94 -22.42 -18.82 -21.05
C GLY A 94 -21.34 -18.48 -20.02
N VAL A 95 -20.57 -17.41 -20.31
CA VAL A 95 -19.48 -16.91 -19.46
C VAL A 95 -19.91 -16.70 -18.01
N VAL A 96 -21.15 -16.24 -17.77
CA VAL A 96 -21.71 -16.02 -16.42
C VAL A 96 -21.66 -17.29 -15.57
N LYS A 97 -22.10 -18.45 -16.10
CA LYS A 97 -22.11 -19.71 -15.35
C LYS A 97 -20.70 -20.20 -15.02
N ASN A 98 -19.74 -19.99 -15.91
CA ASN A 98 -18.35 -20.36 -15.65
C ASN A 98 -17.71 -19.46 -14.57
N ARG A 99 -18.10 -18.18 -14.51
CA ARG A 99 -17.72 -17.28 -13.41
C ARG A 99 -18.33 -17.74 -12.08
N GLU A 100 -19.60 -18.14 -12.08
CA GLU A 100 -20.26 -18.69 -10.88
C GLU A 100 -19.58 -19.97 -10.39
N LEU A 101 -19.27 -20.91 -11.29
CA LEU A 101 -18.51 -22.12 -10.96
C LEU A 101 -17.18 -21.77 -10.30
N LEU A 102 -16.40 -20.87 -10.90
CA LEU A 102 -15.12 -20.45 -10.36
C LEU A 102 -15.27 -19.75 -9.00
N ALA A 103 -16.28 -18.89 -8.83
CA ALA A 103 -16.54 -18.20 -7.56
C ALA A 103 -16.81 -19.20 -6.43
N HIS A 104 -17.65 -20.20 -6.69
CA HIS A 104 -17.93 -21.25 -5.73
C HIS A 104 -16.72 -22.17 -5.49
N PHE A 105 -15.98 -22.50 -6.55
CA PHE A 105 -14.75 -23.27 -6.47
C PHE A 105 -13.67 -22.60 -5.59
N PHE A 106 -13.40 -21.30 -5.77
CA PHE A 106 -12.40 -20.62 -4.95
C PHE A 106 -12.83 -20.56 -3.48
N ARG A 107 -14.12 -20.29 -3.20
CA ARG A 107 -14.65 -20.31 -1.84
C ARG A 107 -14.50 -21.68 -1.18
N SER A 108 -14.83 -22.73 -1.92
CA SER A 108 -14.70 -24.13 -1.50
C SER A 108 -13.23 -24.53 -1.30
N SER A 109 -12.33 -24.05 -2.17
CA SER A 109 -10.88 -24.26 -2.05
C SER A 109 -10.31 -23.60 -0.79
N ALA A 110 -10.80 -22.41 -0.45
CA ALA A 110 -10.41 -21.71 0.78
C ALA A 110 -10.78 -22.48 2.07
N GLU A 111 -11.65 -23.48 2.02
CA GLU A 111 -12.01 -24.31 3.19
C GLU A 111 -11.10 -25.53 3.35
N VAL A 112 -10.31 -25.88 2.33
CA VAL A 112 -9.49 -27.11 2.29
C VAL A 112 -8.03 -26.88 1.90
N LEU A 113 -7.62 -25.64 1.71
CA LEU A 113 -6.25 -25.25 1.37
C LEU A 113 -5.51 -24.84 2.64
N THR A 114 -4.21 -25.17 2.74
CA THR A 114 -3.34 -24.66 3.81
C THR A 114 -3.21 -23.13 3.72
N GLU A 115 -2.64 -22.50 4.76
CA GLU A 115 -2.45 -21.04 4.81
C GLU A 115 -1.50 -20.56 3.69
N GLU A 116 -0.40 -21.28 3.47
CA GLU A 116 0.60 -21.04 2.42
C GLU A 116 0.32 -21.81 1.11
N GLY A 117 -0.85 -22.43 1.00
CA GLY A 117 -1.20 -23.26 -0.14
C GLY A 117 -1.51 -22.46 -1.41
N GLU A 118 -1.44 -23.15 -2.55
CA GLU A 118 -1.63 -22.54 -3.87
C GLU A 118 -2.84 -23.14 -4.61
N VAL A 119 -3.59 -22.31 -5.34
CA VAL A 119 -4.64 -22.75 -6.25
C VAL A 119 -4.22 -22.49 -7.69
N HIS A 120 -4.14 -23.54 -8.50
CA HIS A 120 -3.70 -23.51 -9.88
C HIS A 120 -4.89 -23.69 -10.82
N VAL A 121 -5.13 -22.73 -11.70
CA VAL A 121 -6.22 -22.77 -12.67
C VAL A 121 -5.67 -22.56 -14.08
N ALA A 122 -5.71 -23.62 -14.89
CA ALA A 122 -5.39 -23.54 -16.31
C ALA A 122 -6.62 -23.11 -17.12
N LEU A 123 -6.48 -22.09 -17.95
CA LEU A 123 -7.53 -21.57 -18.82
C LEU A 123 -7.07 -21.49 -20.27
N CYS A 124 -7.97 -21.73 -21.22
CA CYS A 124 -7.67 -21.55 -22.64
C CYS A 124 -7.40 -20.08 -22.96
N ASN A 125 -6.68 -19.84 -24.05
CA ASN A 125 -6.26 -18.50 -24.47
C ASN A 125 -7.40 -17.45 -24.45
N GLY A 126 -7.18 -16.36 -23.72
CA GLY A 126 -8.10 -15.24 -23.58
C GLY A 126 -9.23 -15.45 -22.57
N GLN A 127 -9.41 -16.65 -22.01
CA GLN A 127 -10.49 -16.90 -21.04
C GLN A 127 -10.23 -16.20 -19.72
N GLY A 128 -8.98 -16.09 -19.25
CA GLY A 128 -8.66 -15.44 -17.98
C GLY A 128 -9.08 -13.97 -17.95
N GLY A 129 -8.85 -13.25 -19.06
CA GLY A 129 -9.08 -11.81 -19.17
C GLY A 129 -7.97 -10.95 -18.56
N THR A 130 -6.83 -11.57 -18.28
CA THR A 130 -5.66 -10.92 -17.69
C THR A 130 -4.83 -10.22 -18.77
N PRO A 131 -3.99 -9.25 -18.41
CA PRO A 131 -2.98 -8.71 -19.32
C PRO A 131 -2.00 -9.74 -19.91
N ALA A 132 -1.88 -10.93 -19.32
CA ALA A 132 -1.04 -12.00 -19.85
C ALA A 132 -1.69 -12.75 -21.04
N ASP A 133 -3.01 -12.65 -21.22
CA ASP A 133 -3.72 -13.30 -22.32
C ASP A 133 -3.41 -12.63 -23.68
N GLN A 134 -3.24 -13.44 -24.74
CA GLN A 134 -2.98 -12.96 -26.10
C GLN A 134 -3.83 -13.70 -27.16
N PRO A 135 -4.96 -13.14 -27.64
CA PRO A 135 -5.44 -11.78 -27.39
C PRO A 135 -6.14 -11.65 -26.03
N ARG A 136 -5.98 -10.48 -25.41
CA ARG A 136 -6.77 -10.09 -24.24
C ARG A 136 -8.22 -9.84 -24.64
N ARG A 137 -9.15 -10.61 -24.09
CA ARG A 137 -10.59 -10.40 -24.32
C ARG A 137 -11.11 -9.20 -23.52
N GLU A 138 -12.16 -8.57 -24.03
CA GLU A 138 -12.93 -7.57 -23.30
C GLU A 138 -13.37 -8.08 -21.94
N TRP A 139 -13.31 -7.22 -20.92
CA TRP A 139 -13.56 -7.59 -19.52
C TRP A 139 -14.90 -8.31 -19.32
N HIS A 140 -15.98 -7.82 -19.94
CA HIS A 140 -17.30 -8.42 -19.82
C HIS A 140 -17.46 -9.75 -20.58
N ASN A 141 -16.53 -10.09 -21.48
CA ASN A 141 -16.52 -11.31 -22.28
C ASN A 141 -15.48 -12.36 -21.80
N SER A 142 -14.67 -12.02 -20.80
CA SER A 142 -13.69 -12.93 -20.17
C SER A 142 -14.25 -13.59 -18.91
N TRP A 143 -13.52 -14.51 -18.28
CA TRP A 143 -13.93 -15.16 -17.04
C TRP A 143 -13.55 -14.34 -15.80
N GLN A 144 -12.88 -13.21 -15.98
CA GLN A 144 -12.54 -12.27 -14.90
C GLN A 144 -11.86 -12.99 -13.72
N ILE A 145 -10.96 -13.93 -14.02
CA ILE A 145 -10.50 -14.94 -13.05
C ILE A 145 -9.93 -14.31 -11.78
N VAL A 146 -9.21 -13.18 -11.91
CA VAL A 146 -8.62 -12.46 -10.77
C VAL A 146 -9.70 -11.81 -9.89
N ALA A 147 -10.73 -11.18 -10.48
CA ALA A 147 -11.82 -10.58 -9.71
C ALA A 147 -12.72 -11.65 -9.04
N VAL A 148 -12.89 -12.80 -9.70
CA VAL A 148 -13.63 -13.95 -9.15
C VAL A 148 -12.87 -14.55 -7.96
N ALA A 149 -11.56 -14.77 -8.10
CA ALA A 149 -10.70 -15.28 -7.03
C ALA A 149 -10.62 -14.30 -5.84
N ALA A 150 -10.58 -12.99 -6.12
CA ALA A 150 -10.57 -11.96 -5.07
C ALA A 150 -11.82 -12.02 -4.18
N GLY A 151 -12.99 -12.40 -4.72
CA GLY A 151 -14.21 -12.63 -3.94
C GLY A 151 -14.14 -13.79 -2.94
N ALA A 152 -13.07 -14.57 -2.95
CA ALA A 152 -12.77 -15.64 -2.01
C ALA A 152 -11.45 -15.43 -1.25
N GLY A 153 -10.89 -14.21 -1.27
CA GLY A 153 -9.66 -13.88 -0.53
C GLY A 153 -8.36 -14.34 -1.19
N PHE A 154 -8.35 -14.50 -2.52
CA PHE A 154 -7.15 -14.89 -3.27
C PHE A 154 -6.62 -13.74 -4.14
N ILE A 155 -5.30 -13.65 -4.23
CA ILE A 155 -4.59 -12.81 -5.22
C ILE A 155 -3.90 -13.70 -6.25
N LEU A 156 -3.75 -13.19 -7.47
CA LEU A 156 -2.97 -13.86 -8.50
C LEU A 156 -1.48 -13.62 -8.21
N SER A 157 -0.76 -14.65 -7.79
CA SER A 157 0.68 -14.52 -7.47
C SER A 157 1.59 -14.83 -8.63
N ASN A 158 1.13 -15.64 -9.57
CA ASN A 158 1.91 -15.97 -10.76
C ASN A 158 1.01 -16.33 -11.94
N VAL A 159 1.50 -16.10 -13.15
CA VAL A 159 0.88 -16.56 -14.38
C VAL A 159 1.95 -16.97 -15.36
N HIS A 160 1.78 -18.14 -15.98
CA HIS A 160 2.73 -18.63 -16.97
C HIS A 160 2.04 -19.50 -18.02
N PRO A 161 2.65 -19.70 -19.20
CA PRO A 161 2.11 -20.61 -20.22
C PRO A 161 1.86 -22.01 -19.66
N PHE A 162 0.74 -22.62 -20.04
CA PHE A 162 0.44 -24.02 -19.77
C PHE A 162 1.09 -24.90 -20.84
N LYS A 163 2.23 -25.51 -20.49
CA LYS A 163 3.06 -26.30 -21.42
C LYS A 163 2.62 -27.76 -21.48
N ALA A 164 1.48 -28.02 -22.12
CA ALA A 164 0.90 -29.37 -22.25
C ALA A 164 1.87 -30.39 -22.85
N ASP A 165 2.69 -29.95 -23.80
CA ASP A 165 3.72 -30.71 -24.52
C ASP A 165 4.86 -31.22 -23.63
N THR A 166 5.13 -30.52 -22.52
CA THR A 166 6.19 -30.92 -21.57
C THR A 166 5.73 -31.96 -20.54
N ILE A 167 4.42 -32.21 -20.46
CA ILE A 167 3.84 -33.10 -19.46
C ILE A 167 3.71 -34.51 -20.05
N HIS A 168 4.68 -35.37 -19.75
CA HIS A 168 4.76 -36.70 -20.34
C HIS A 168 3.53 -37.56 -20.01
N GLY A 169 2.81 -37.98 -21.06
CA GLY A 169 1.61 -38.82 -20.96
C GLY A 169 0.30 -38.06 -20.73
N TYR A 170 0.36 -36.73 -20.56
CA TYR A 170 -0.86 -35.92 -20.46
C TYR A 170 -1.60 -35.86 -21.80
N LYS A 171 -2.92 -36.01 -21.74
CA LYS A 171 -3.79 -35.84 -22.89
C LYS A 171 -5.07 -35.11 -22.51
N CYS A 172 -5.21 -33.89 -23.03
CA CYS A 172 -6.40 -33.07 -22.88
C CYS A 172 -7.66 -33.79 -23.40
N THR A 173 -8.71 -33.84 -22.58
CA THR A 173 -10.04 -34.38 -22.91
C THR A 173 -11.13 -33.57 -22.21
N GLY A 174 -12.39 -33.80 -22.56
CA GLY A 174 -13.55 -33.13 -21.94
C GLY A 174 -14.24 -32.10 -22.83
N TYR A 175 -13.92 -32.03 -24.14
CA TYR A 175 -14.61 -31.09 -25.04
C TYR A 175 -16.12 -31.34 -25.06
N ARG A 176 -16.88 -30.37 -24.54
CA ARG A 176 -18.34 -30.45 -24.36
C ARG A 176 -18.77 -31.69 -23.54
N SER A 177 -18.00 -32.03 -22.52
CA SER A 177 -18.26 -33.20 -21.65
C SER A 177 -18.22 -34.54 -22.41
N GLN A 178 -17.36 -34.64 -23.44
CA GLN A 178 -17.11 -35.86 -24.21
C GLN A 178 -15.64 -36.28 -24.06
N ASP A 179 -15.33 -37.55 -24.33
CA ASP A 179 -13.93 -38.03 -24.43
C ASP A 179 -13.28 -37.57 -25.74
N LYS A 180 -13.17 -36.24 -25.89
CA LYS A 180 -12.61 -35.53 -27.04
C LYS A 180 -11.70 -34.41 -26.55
N SER A 181 -10.58 -34.24 -27.25
CA SER A 181 -9.63 -33.16 -27.00
C SER A 181 -10.14 -31.81 -27.50
N PHE A 182 -9.59 -30.73 -26.93
CA PHE A 182 -9.79 -29.35 -27.39
C PHE A 182 -8.43 -28.63 -27.46
N CYS A 183 -8.42 -27.44 -28.08
CA CYS A 183 -7.21 -26.65 -28.23
C CYS A 183 -6.75 -26.05 -26.90
N VAL A 184 -5.49 -26.32 -26.53
CA VAL A 184 -4.79 -25.78 -25.36
C VAL A 184 -3.64 -24.86 -25.74
N GLU A 185 -3.48 -24.57 -27.03
CA GLU A 185 -2.47 -23.62 -27.51
C GLU A 185 -2.74 -22.22 -26.96
N GLY A 186 -1.70 -21.56 -26.45
CA GLY A 186 -1.80 -20.27 -25.80
C GLY A 186 -2.55 -20.30 -24.44
N ALA A 187 -2.81 -21.48 -23.88
CA ALA A 187 -3.40 -21.58 -22.54
C ALA A 187 -2.41 -21.06 -21.47
N LEU A 188 -2.98 -20.52 -20.39
CA LEU A 188 -2.23 -19.97 -19.26
C LEU A 188 -2.61 -20.72 -17.97
N ASN A 189 -1.60 -21.00 -17.15
CA ASN A 189 -1.78 -21.44 -15.78
C ASN A 189 -1.71 -20.23 -14.84
N HIS A 190 -2.77 -20.03 -14.05
CA HIS A 190 -2.90 -18.95 -13.08
C HIS A 190 -2.70 -19.53 -11.68
N ILE A 191 -1.76 -18.99 -10.92
CA ILE A 191 -1.45 -19.43 -9.55
C ILE A 191 -1.96 -18.38 -8.59
N PHE A 192 -2.85 -18.80 -7.70
CA PHE A 192 -3.46 -17.98 -6.68
C PHE A 192 -2.98 -18.40 -5.29
N THR A 193 -2.73 -17.42 -4.45
CA THR A 193 -2.42 -17.63 -3.02
C THR A 193 -3.37 -16.80 -2.19
N ARG A 194 -3.51 -17.16 -0.92
CA ARG A 194 -4.34 -16.38 0.01
C ARG A 194 -3.76 -14.98 0.16
N SER A 195 -4.65 -13.99 0.19
CA SER A 195 -4.29 -12.65 0.61
C SER A 195 -4.44 -12.51 2.11
N MET A 196 -3.67 -11.59 2.69
CA MET A 196 -3.99 -11.07 4.01
C MET A 196 -5.42 -10.50 4.02
N PRO A 197 -6.19 -10.68 5.10
CA PRO A 197 -7.52 -10.11 5.19
C PRO A 197 -7.46 -8.57 5.11
N LEU A 198 -8.52 -7.96 4.58
CA LEU A 198 -8.67 -6.51 4.65
C LEU A 198 -8.68 -6.08 6.12
N PRO A 199 -7.86 -5.10 6.51
CA PRO A 199 -7.66 -4.81 7.91
C PRO A 199 -8.87 -4.08 8.50
N TYR A 200 -9.36 -4.60 9.62
CA TYR A 200 -10.25 -3.87 10.51
C TYR A 200 -9.45 -3.42 11.73
N PHE A 201 -9.06 -2.15 11.75
CA PHE A 201 -8.28 -1.61 12.86
C PHE A 201 -9.20 -1.10 13.95
N LYS A 202 -9.07 -1.65 15.16
CA LYS A 202 -9.71 -1.09 16.34
C LYS A 202 -9.04 0.25 16.69
N PRO A 203 -9.77 1.23 17.25
CA PRO A 203 -9.17 2.44 17.79
C PRO A 203 -8.00 2.11 18.72
N MET A 204 -6.88 2.81 18.54
CA MET A 204 -5.66 2.62 19.31
C MET A 204 -5.39 3.86 20.16
N ILE A 205 -5.03 3.66 21.42
CA ILE A 205 -4.50 4.71 22.29
C ILE A 205 -2.97 4.61 22.26
N CYS A 206 -2.31 5.72 21.99
CA CYS A 206 -0.86 5.84 22.08
C CYS A 206 -0.49 6.58 23.36
N LYS A 207 0.47 6.05 24.11
CA LYS A 207 1.07 6.68 25.28
C LYS A 207 2.47 7.18 24.94
N ILE A 208 2.77 8.43 25.27
CA ILE A 208 4.09 9.02 25.05
C ILE A 208 4.50 9.90 26.23
N GLU A 209 5.81 10.12 26.37
CA GLU A 209 6.34 11.07 27.35
C GLU A 209 6.49 12.47 26.73
N LEU A 210 5.86 13.48 27.34
CA LEU A 210 5.98 14.90 26.99
C LEU A 210 6.38 15.69 28.22
N GLU A 211 7.48 16.45 28.14
CA GLU A 211 7.94 17.33 29.24
C GLU A 211 8.02 16.57 30.59
N SER A 212 8.49 15.31 30.56
CA SER A 212 8.56 14.40 31.73
C SER A 212 7.21 14.00 32.35
N ARG A 213 6.13 14.06 31.57
CA ARG A 213 4.80 13.54 31.92
C ARG A 213 4.36 12.49 30.90
N GLU A 214 3.78 11.39 31.37
CA GLU A 214 3.10 10.45 30.48
C GLU A 214 1.76 11.04 30.04
N VAL A 215 1.56 11.17 28.73
CA VAL A 215 0.30 11.58 28.14
C VAL A 215 -0.21 10.51 27.20
N SER A 216 -1.53 10.48 26.99
CA SER A 216 -2.14 9.56 26.04
C SER A 216 -3.05 10.28 25.05
N PHE A 217 -3.17 9.72 23.85
CA PHE A 217 -4.08 10.23 22.83
C PHE A 217 -4.59 9.10 21.93
N GLN A 218 -5.78 9.30 21.36
CA GLN A 218 -6.32 8.39 20.36
C GLN A 218 -5.62 8.61 19.02
N VAL A 219 -5.04 7.55 18.47
CA VAL A 219 -4.36 7.57 17.17
C VAL A 219 -5.39 7.84 16.07
N PRO A 220 -5.14 8.79 15.15
CA PRO A 220 -5.98 8.98 13.98
C PRO A 220 -6.16 7.67 13.22
N GLN A 221 -7.39 7.31 12.87
CA GLN A 221 -7.70 5.96 12.38
C GLN A 221 -6.91 5.56 11.13
N VAL A 222 -6.52 6.50 10.28
CA VAL A 222 -5.68 6.28 9.08
C VAL A 222 -4.23 5.87 9.41
N LEU A 223 -3.78 6.05 10.66
CA LEU A 223 -2.41 5.83 11.12
C LEU A 223 -2.27 4.63 12.09
N VAL A 224 -3.36 3.97 12.49
CA VAL A 224 -3.35 2.93 13.54
C VAL A 224 -2.35 1.81 13.23
N ASP A 225 -2.24 1.42 11.97
CA ASP A 225 -1.33 0.38 11.49
C ASP A 225 0.05 0.87 11.07
N LYS A 226 0.31 2.17 11.22
CA LYS A 226 1.50 2.84 10.68
C LYS A 226 2.30 3.59 11.73
N ILE A 227 1.66 4.06 12.81
CA ILE A 227 2.29 4.95 13.79
C ILE A 227 3.54 4.36 14.45
N ASN A 228 3.55 3.04 14.68
CA ASN A 228 4.64 2.33 15.38
C ASN A 228 5.15 1.13 14.56
N ARG A 229 5.44 1.33 13.27
CA ARG A 229 5.95 0.26 12.39
C ARG A 229 7.43 -0.07 12.52
N GLY A 230 8.20 0.75 13.25
CA GLY A 230 9.59 0.45 13.57
C GLY A 230 10.55 0.34 12.38
N PHE A 231 10.26 0.97 11.23
CA PHE A 231 11.06 0.76 10.02
C PHE A 231 12.53 1.08 10.22
N LEU A 232 12.86 2.09 11.03
CA LEU A 232 14.22 2.53 11.31
C LEU A 232 14.86 1.86 12.55
N GLU A 233 14.18 0.91 13.20
CA GLU A 233 14.70 0.22 14.37
C GLU A 233 15.88 -0.70 14.05
N LEU A 234 16.74 -0.95 15.04
CA LEU A 234 17.99 -1.72 14.93
C LEU A 234 17.84 -3.17 14.41
N ASN A 235 16.64 -3.75 14.49
CA ASN A 235 16.34 -5.10 14.02
C ASN A 235 15.46 -5.15 12.75
N SER A 236 15.08 -3.99 12.21
CA SER A 236 14.27 -3.90 11.00
C SER A 236 15.09 -4.26 9.75
N ASN A 237 14.54 -5.09 8.87
CA ASN A 237 15.09 -5.38 7.53
C ASN A 237 14.46 -4.50 6.44
N HIS A 238 13.71 -3.46 6.84
CA HIS A 238 12.96 -2.64 5.90
C HIS A 238 13.89 -1.86 4.95
N PRO A 239 13.60 -1.79 3.64
CA PRO A 239 14.47 -1.11 2.68
C PRO A 239 14.72 0.37 3.00
N VAL A 240 13.74 1.06 3.61
CA VAL A 240 13.90 2.46 4.10
C VAL A 240 15.07 2.60 5.07
N ARG A 241 15.26 1.64 5.97
CA ARG A 241 16.39 1.65 6.90
C ARG A 241 17.70 1.39 6.18
N THR A 242 17.73 0.41 5.28
CA THR A 242 18.93 0.11 4.48
C THR A 242 19.39 1.35 3.70
N VAL A 243 18.45 2.09 3.08
CA VAL A 243 18.73 3.36 2.41
C VAL A 243 19.34 4.39 3.37
N LYS A 244 18.71 4.60 4.54
CA LYS A 244 19.22 5.53 5.56
C LYS A 244 20.63 5.16 6.02
N GLU A 245 20.85 3.90 6.40
CA GLU A 245 22.14 3.43 6.93
C GLU A 245 23.26 3.58 5.90
N LYS A 246 23.01 3.20 4.65
CA LYS A 246 23.97 3.35 3.55
C LYS A 246 24.27 4.82 3.26
N LEU A 247 23.26 5.67 3.18
CA LEU A 247 23.44 7.11 2.97
C LEU A 247 24.27 7.74 4.09
N THR A 248 23.98 7.38 5.35
CA THR A 248 24.71 7.88 6.53
C THR A 248 26.15 7.38 6.54
N ALA A 249 26.38 6.12 6.18
CA ALA A 249 27.72 5.53 6.13
C ALA A 249 28.62 6.21 5.09
N GLU A 250 28.11 6.46 3.88
CA GLU A 250 28.87 7.18 2.84
C GLU A 250 29.18 8.63 3.27
N LEU A 251 28.20 9.35 3.83
CA LEU A 251 28.41 10.71 4.32
C LEU A 251 29.42 10.79 5.48
N SER A 252 29.49 9.75 6.32
CA SER A 252 30.47 9.68 7.41
C SER A 252 31.93 9.58 6.95
N GLN A 253 32.18 9.22 5.68
CA GLN A 253 33.53 9.20 5.10
C GLN A 253 34.04 10.62 4.81
N VAL A 254 33.14 11.59 4.66
CA VAL A 254 33.46 12.99 4.31
C VAL A 254 33.25 13.95 5.48
N PHE A 255 32.26 13.68 6.33
CA PHE A 255 31.93 14.53 7.48
C PHE A 255 32.06 13.76 8.79
N PRO A 256 32.59 14.37 9.86
CA PRO A 256 32.35 13.91 11.22
C PRO A 256 30.83 13.86 11.46
N LEU A 257 30.30 12.68 11.74
CA LEU A 257 28.86 12.46 11.79
C LEU A 257 28.38 12.32 13.24
N GLN A 258 27.38 13.12 13.62
CA GLN A 258 26.71 12.99 14.90
C GLN A 258 25.24 12.63 14.68
N ASN A 259 24.89 11.40 15.03
CA ASN A 259 23.52 10.94 14.94
C ASN A 259 22.73 11.37 16.19
N ILE A 260 21.63 12.09 16.00
CA ILE A 260 20.75 12.59 17.05
C ILE A 260 19.37 11.92 17.00
N ASP A 261 19.28 10.67 16.53
CA ASP A 261 18.01 9.91 16.44
C ASP A 261 17.28 9.67 17.78
N TYR A 262 17.78 10.18 18.91
CA TYR A 262 17.22 9.98 20.24
C TYR A 262 15.79 10.53 20.37
N CYS A 263 14.81 9.62 20.43
CA CYS A 263 13.44 9.75 20.95
C CYS A 263 12.81 11.15 20.94
N PHE A 264 12.78 11.81 19.77
CA PHE A 264 11.90 12.96 19.61
C PHE A 264 10.45 12.48 19.75
N SER A 265 9.68 13.17 20.58
CA SER A 265 8.24 12.97 20.69
C SER A 265 7.58 13.00 19.30
N LEU A 266 6.55 12.18 19.12
CA LEU A 266 5.69 12.25 17.94
C LEU A 266 4.81 13.50 17.96
N LEU A 267 4.51 14.03 19.15
CA LEU A 267 3.72 15.24 19.34
C LEU A 267 4.59 16.47 19.51
N HIS A 268 4.17 17.55 18.87
CA HIS A 268 4.70 18.88 19.07
C HIS A 268 3.61 19.78 19.68
N GLN A 269 4.02 20.67 20.58
CA GLN A 269 3.15 21.67 21.17
C GLN A 269 3.38 23.01 20.46
N GLY A 270 2.33 23.66 19.97
CA GLY A 270 2.45 25.02 19.45
C GLY A 270 1.49 25.38 18.34
N HIS A 271 1.70 26.56 17.77
CA HIS A 271 0.97 27.06 16.61
C HIS A 271 1.91 27.07 15.40
N LEU A 272 1.63 26.27 14.38
CA LEU A 272 2.35 26.33 13.09
C LEU A 272 1.90 27.59 12.34
N SER A 273 2.68 28.67 12.42
CA SER A 273 2.43 29.87 11.61
C SER A 273 2.73 29.59 10.14
N GLY A 274 1.76 29.81 9.24
CA GLY A 274 1.98 29.76 7.78
C GLY A 274 1.73 28.40 7.10
N VAL A 275 1.37 27.35 7.86
CA VAL A 275 1.00 26.04 7.31
C VAL A 275 -0.51 25.88 7.23
N CYS A 276 -1.00 25.24 6.16
CA CYS A 276 -2.41 24.89 6.03
C CYS A 276 -2.83 23.92 7.15
N HIS A 277 -3.76 24.35 8.03
CA HIS A 277 -4.26 23.55 9.15
C HIS A 277 -4.88 22.21 8.69
N SER A 278 -5.44 22.16 7.48
CA SER A 278 -6.02 20.94 6.88
C SER A 278 -4.99 19.85 6.61
N ASN A 279 -3.70 20.18 6.47
CA ASN A 279 -2.62 19.19 6.28
C ASN A 279 -2.10 18.60 7.59
N ILE A 280 -2.55 19.07 8.75
CA ILE A 280 -2.03 18.68 10.06
C ILE A 280 -2.97 17.69 10.77
N PHE A 281 -2.37 16.70 11.43
CA PHE A 281 -3.06 15.83 12.38
C PHE A 281 -3.03 16.47 13.77
N TRP A 282 -4.07 17.25 14.07
CA TRP A 282 -4.31 17.79 15.41
C TRP A 282 -4.72 16.68 16.37
N ILE A 283 -4.18 16.73 17.58
CA ILE A 283 -4.32 15.70 18.61
C ILE A 283 -4.88 16.33 19.88
N ILE A 284 -5.91 15.68 20.42
CA ILE A 284 -6.48 16.00 21.73
C ILE A 284 -5.88 15.00 22.72
N LEU A 285 -5.23 15.51 23.76
CA LEU A 285 -4.72 14.67 24.84
C LEU A 285 -5.88 14.22 25.74
N SER A 286 -5.84 12.98 26.18
CA SER A 286 -6.77 12.49 27.19
C SER A 286 -6.30 12.96 28.58
N PRO A 287 -7.21 13.41 29.46
CA PRO A 287 -6.85 13.73 30.84
C PRO A 287 -6.30 12.48 31.55
N GLU A 288 -5.35 12.66 32.47
CA GLU A 288 -4.75 11.55 33.23
C GLU A 288 -5.84 10.68 33.88
N GLU A 289 -5.92 9.41 33.47
CA GLU A 289 -6.79 8.43 34.13
C GLU A 289 -6.23 8.18 35.54
N THR A 290 -6.92 8.70 36.56
CA THR A 290 -6.81 8.08 37.89
C THR A 290 -7.41 6.69 37.79
N PRO A 291 -6.77 5.65 38.35
CA PRO A 291 -7.24 4.28 38.21
C PRO A 291 -8.59 4.17 38.91
N ARG A 292 -9.68 4.03 38.14
CA ARG A 292 -10.98 3.65 38.68
C ARG A 292 -11.43 2.34 38.07
N THR A 293 -11.85 1.49 39.00
CA THR A 293 -12.40 0.15 38.88
C THR A 293 -13.51 0.07 37.85
N GLU A 294 -13.56 -1.08 37.18
CA GLU A 294 -14.55 -1.56 36.21
C GLU A 294 -15.95 -0.97 36.37
N GLU A 295 -16.53 -0.46 35.28
CA GLU A 295 -17.95 -0.68 35.00
C GLU A 295 -18.27 -0.55 33.51
N ILE A 296 -19.07 -1.51 33.06
CA ILE A 296 -19.53 -1.71 31.69
C ILE A 296 -20.64 -0.70 31.39
N SER A 297 -20.52 0.06 30.29
CA SER A 297 -21.70 0.56 29.58
C SER A 297 -21.47 0.61 28.07
N ASN A 298 -22.20 -0.24 27.37
CA ASN A 298 -22.39 -0.22 25.93
C ASN A 298 -23.09 1.08 25.50
N GLY A 299 -22.59 1.70 24.43
CA GLY A 299 -23.32 2.67 23.62
C GLY A 299 -22.62 4.01 23.48
N LEU A 300 -22.26 4.34 22.24
CA LEU A 300 -21.89 5.69 21.76
C LEU A 300 -20.45 6.17 22.04
N ALA A 301 -19.45 5.50 21.45
CA ALA A 301 -18.10 6.05 21.32
C ALA A 301 -17.58 5.88 19.88
N ASN A 302 -18.22 6.56 18.94
CA ASN A 302 -17.76 6.69 17.55
C ASN A 302 -18.00 8.13 17.08
N ALA A 303 -17.31 9.07 17.72
CA ALA A 303 -17.16 10.43 17.22
C ALA A 303 -15.66 10.68 17.06
N ILE A 304 -15.15 10.52 15.84
CA ILE A 304 -13.97 11.30 15.45
C ILE A 304 -14.44 12.75 15.51
N LEU A 305 -14.09 13.42 16.60
CA LEU A 305 -14.32 14.84 16.82
C LEU A 305 -13.44 15.57 15.78
N PHE A 306 -14.03 15.94 14.64
CA PHE A 306 -13.56 17.16 14.02
C PHE A 306 -13.84 18.22 15.07
N SER A 307 -12.79 18.87 15.55
CA SER A 307 -12.92 19.95 16.52
C SER A 307 -14.08 20.84 16.08
N GLU A 308 -15.11 20.93 16.94
CA GLU A 308 -15.95 22.12 17.05
C GLU A 308 -15.01 23.28 17.40
N ILE A 309 -14.28 23.76 16.39
CA ILE A 309 -13.82 25.12 16.35
C ILE A 309 -14.89 25.79 15.50
N ASP A 310 -15.69 26.63 16.13
CA ASP A 310 -16.50 27.63 15.44
C ASP A 310 -15.64 28.27 14.34
N PHE A 311 -15.93 27.93 13.08
CA PHE A 311 -15.39 28.65 11.92
C PHE A 311 -16.08 30.02 11.73
N CYS A 312 -16.90 30.45 12.69
CA CYS A 312 -17.50 31.77 12.74
C CYS A 312 -16.68 32.72 13.62
N ARG A 313 -15.55 33.19 13.09
CA ARG A 313 -15.18 34.60 13.27
C ARG A 313 -14.26 35.06 12.16
N ASP A 314 -14.85 35.90 11.33
CA ASP A 314 -14.19 36.69 10.30
C ASP A 314 -12.90 37.33 10.81
N THR A 315 -11.94 37.38 9.90
CA THR A 315 -10.96 38.47 9.83
C THR A 315 -11.70 39.80 9.75
N ASP A 316 -12.01 40.41 10.90
CA ASP A 316 -12.31 41.83 10.96
C ASP A 316 -11.02 42.61 11.23
N LYS A 317 -10.66 43.40 10.21
CA LYS A 317 -9.75 44.54 10.34
C LYS A 317 -10.35 45.50 11.37
N ASN A 318 -9.55 45.80 12.40
CA ASN A 318 -9.74 46.89 13.37
C ASN A 318 -10.95 46.78 14.32
N GLY A 319 -10.70 46.33 15.54
CA GLY A 319 -11.66 46.47 16.64
C GLY A 319 -11.18 45.81 17.92
N TRP A 320 -10.56 46.59 18.80
CA TRP A 320 -10.18 46.18 20.15
C TRP A 320 -11.46 45.87 20.95
N VAL A 321 -11.64 44.63 21.41
CA VAL A 321 -12.66 44.28 22.41
C VAL A 321 -11.97 43.62 23.58
N ASN A 322 -12.13 44.24 24.75
CA ASN A 322 -11.55 43.87 26.04
C ASN A 322 -11.71 42.38 26.34
N VAL A 323 -10.57 41.75 26.63
CA VAL A 323 -10.49 40.42 27.22
C VAL A 323 -10.95 40.51 28.67
N GLN A 324 -12.08 39.87 28.97
CA GLN A 324 -12.41 39.49 30.34
C GLN A 324 -11.44 38.39 30.75
N GLU A 325 -10.71 38.62 31.84
CA GLU A 325 -9.76 37.70 32.45
C GLU A 325 -10.40 36.33 32.73
N GLY A 326 -9.74 35.25 32.30
CA GLY A 326 -10.02 33.91 32.82
C GLY A 326 -10.35 32.77 31.85
N CYS A 327 -9.90 32.79 30.58
CA CYS A 327 -9.98 31.60 29.72
C CYS A 327 -8.58 31.05 29.43
N HIS A 328 -8.20 29.97 30.11
CA HIS A 328 -6.98 29.23 29.82
C HIS A 328 -7.07 28.66 28.39
N ILE A 329 -6.28 29.20 27.45
CA ILE A 329 -6.12 28.62 26.12
C ILE A 329 -5.53 27.22 26.30
N SER A 330 -6.32 26.18 26.05
CA SER A 330 -5.87 24.78 26.09
C SER A 330 -4.70 24.61 25.13
N LYS A 331 -3.55 24.12 25.62
CA LYS A 331 -2.37 23.81 24.78
C LYS A 331 -2.81 22.88 23.64
N GLN A 332 -2.59 23.29 22.39
CA GLN A 332 -2.87 22.47 21.21
C GLN A 332 -1.66 21.60 20.86
N TYR A 333 -1.91 20.33 20.54
CA TYR A 333 -0.91 19.36 20.13
C TYR A 333 -1.20 18.83 18.73
N TYR A 334 -0.15 18.47 18.00
CA TYR A 334 -0.27 17.83 16.70
C TYR A 334 0.85 16.82 16.47
N LEU A 335 0.60 15.81 15.63
CA LEU A 335 1.65 14.90 15.17
C LEU A 335 2.63 15.68 14.30
N ARG A 336 3.93 15.53 14.58
CA ARG A 336 4.98 16.29 13.91
C ARG A 336 4.91 16.10 12.38
N PRO A 337 4.78 17.19 11.60
CA PRO A 337 4.76 17.08 10.15
C PRO A 337 6.17 17.11 9.55
N SER A 338 7.18 17.59 10.27
CA SER A 338 8.58 17.61 9.83
C SER A 338 9.50 17.52 11.05
N LEU A 339 10.73 17.06 10.82
CA LEU A 339 11.84 17.07 11.77
C LEU A 339 12.56 18.42 11.83
N LEU A 340 12.28 19.35 10.90
CA LEU A 340 12.91 20.67 10.84
C LEU A 340 12.79 21.47 12.16
N PRO A 341 11.62 21.54 12.84
CA PRO A 341 11.52 22.25 14.12
C PRO A 341 12.46 21.69 15.21
N TYR A 342 12.69 20.37 15.21
CA TYR A 342 13.61 19.73 16.15
C TYR A 342 15.07 20.07 15.82
N ALA A 343 15.43 20.06 14.53
CA ALA A 343 16.74 20.50 14.08
C ALA A 343 17.03 21.96 14.51
N GLN A 344 16.05 22.85 14.34
CA GLN A 344 16.16 24.26 14.76
C GLN A 344 16.30 24.41 16.28
N ALA A 345 15.53 23.63 17.07
CA ALA A 345 15.61 23.66 18.52
C ALA A 345 16.98 23.20 19.06
N ILE A 346 17.61 22.20 18.43
CA ILE A 346 18.94 21.72 18.81
C ILE A 346 20.00 22.80 18.54
N ILE A 347 19.91 23.49 17.40
CA ILE A 347 20.83 24.59 17.07
C ILE A 347 20.74 25.70 18.11
N GLN A 348 19.52 26.07 18.54
CA GLN A 348 19.31 27.11 19.56
C GLN A 348 19.90 26.75 20.93
N ARG A 349 20.06 25.46 21.25
CA ARG A 349 20.67 25.00 22.51
C ARG A 349 22.20 25.08 22.52
N GLY A 350 22.83 25.52 21.42
CA GLY A 350 24.27 25.76 21.35
C GLY A 350 25.13 24.50 21.23
N SER A 351 24.54 23.36 20.87
CA SER A 351 25.23 22.06 20.78
C SER A 351 25.90 21.77 19.44
N PHE A 352 25.99 22.76 18.53
CA PHE A 352 26.46 22.55 17.16
C PHE A 352 27.93 22.98 16.98
N LEU A 353 28.76 22.04 16.53
CA LEU A 353 30.14 22.31 16.10
C LEU A 353 30.19 22.55 14.58
N PRO A 354 30.81 23.65 14.11
CA PRO A 354 31.05 23.86 12.69
C PRO A 354 31.79 22.68 12.04
N GLY A 355 31.39 22.30 10.83
CA GLY A 355 31.98 21.18 10.08
C GLY A 355 31.52 19.77 10.51
N THR A 356 30.71 19.62 11.57
CA THR A 356 30.09 18.34 11.94
C THR A 356 28.72 18.21 11.28
N LEU A 357 28.46 17.07 10.64
CA LEU A 357 27.18 16.74 10.04
C LEU A 357 26.29 16.06 11.06
N HIS A 358 25.20 16.73 11.44
CA HIS A 358 24.23 16.16 12.36
C HIS A 358 23.09 15.52 11.57
N VAL A 359 22.67 14.33 12.00
CA VAL A 359 21.64 13.55 11.32
C VAL A 359 20.48 13.33 12.26
N LEU A 360 19.27 13.70 11.81
CA LEU A 360 18.02 13.38 12.47
C LEU A 360 17.18 12.53 11.53
N SER A 361 16.63 11.42 12.00
CA SER A 361 15.69 10.63 11.22
C SER A 361 14.50 10.15 12.04
N GLY A 362 13.36 9.97 11.38
CA GLY A 362 12.16 9.49 12.05
C GLY A 362 10.89 9.64 11.23
N PRO A 363 9.78 9.05 11.70
CA PRO A 363 8.48 9.19 11.05
C PRO A 363 7.94 10.62 11.21
N VAL A 364 7.29 11.12 10.18
CA VAL A 364 6.55 12.39 10.14
C VAL A 364 5.15 12.16 9.57
N PHE A 365 4.19 13.01 9.94
CA PHE A 365 2.77 12.77 9.68
C PHE A 365 2.11 13.99 9.04
N ARG A 366 1.47 13.79 7.87
CA ARG A 366 0.81 14.87 7.11
C ARG A 366 -0.47 14.34 6.50
N LYS A 367 -1.57 15.07 6.57
CA LYS A 367 -2.73 14.77 5.71
C LYS A 367 -2.39 15.19 4.29
N CYS A 368 -2.66 14.31 3.34
CA CYS A 368 -2.29 14.45 1.93
C CYS A 368 -3.37 13.88 1.02
N LEU A 369 -3.31 14.26 -0.25
CA LEU A 369 -4.16 13.69 -1.29
C LEU A 369 -3.80 12.21 -1.50
N ILE A 370 -4.66 11.47 -2.20
CA ILE A 370 -4.49 10.05 -2.46
C ILE A 370 -3.91 9.90 -3.85
N THR A 371 -2.66 9.45 -3.90
CA THR A 371 -1.93 9.06 -5.10
C THR A 371 -1.04 7.85 -4.76
N PRO A 372 -0.54 7.11 -5.76
CA PRO A 372 0.46 6.07 -5.53
C PRO A 372 1.77 6.58 -4.90
N TYR A 373 2.00 7.90 -4.89
CA TYR A 373 3.20 8.56 -4.39
C TYR A 373 2.88 9.56 -3.27
N SER A 374 1.81 9.34 -2.51
CA SER A 374 1.52 10.14 -1.31
C SER A 374 0.98 9.28 -0.17
N MET A 375 1.66 9.34 0.97
CA MET A 375 1.33 8.59 2.18
C MET A 375 1.18 9.55 3.36
N PRO A 376 0.21 9.35 4.28
CA PRO A 376 0.01 10.28 5.40
C PRO A 376 1.09 10.19 6.48
N VAL A 377 2.00 9.24 6.33
CA VAL A 377 3.13 8.96 7.19
C VAL A 377 4.28 8.46 6.34
N PHE A 378 5.48 8.95 6.63
CA PHE A 378 6.72 8.55 5.95
C PHE A 378 7.93 8.87 6.82
N HIS A 379 9.11 8.40 6.43
CA HIS A 379 10.35 8.67 7.14
C HIS A 379 11.11 9.82 6.49
N GLU A 380 11.42 10.83 7.30
CA GLU A 380 12.27 11.94 6.92
C GLU A 380 13.67 11.72 7.51
N VAL A 381 14.70 12.10 6.77
CA VAL A 381 16.04 12.33 7.30
C VAL A 381 16.44 13.78 7.05
N VAL A 382 16.94 14.46 8.07
CA VAL A 382 17.44 15.84 8.00
C VAL A 382 18.92 15.84 8.34
N PHE A 383 19.72 16.26 7.37
CA PHE A 383 21.14 16.55 7.52
C PHE A 383 21.31 18.03 7.83
N VAL A 384 22.07 18.33 8.89
CA VAL A 384 22.29 19.70 9.35
C VAL A 384 23.79 19.95 9.45
N CYS A 385 24.26 20.99 8.76
CA CYS A 385 25.66 21.39 8.77
C CYS A 385 25.76 22.90 8.98
N ALA A 386 26.66 23.34 9.86
CA ALA A 386 27.00 24.75 10.01
C ALA A 386 28.21 25.09 9.11
N ALA A 387 28.04 26.09 8.25
CA ALA A 387 29.06 26.62 7.36
C ALA A 387 29.40 28.07 7.73
N ASN A 388 30.64 28.48 7.45
CA ASN A 388 31.04 29.88 7.59
C ASN A 388 30.29 30.75 6.59
N MET A 389 29.97 31.98 6.97
CA MET A 389 29.30 32.93 6.07
C MET A 389 30.10 33.11 4.75
N GLY A 390 29.41 33.01 3.61
CA GLY A 390 30.00 33.08 2.28
C GLY A 390 30.47 31.73 1.72
N THR A 391 30.40 30.65 2.50
CA THR A 391 30.79 29.29 2.08
C THR A 391 29.60 28.32 1.94
N GLU A 392 28.37 28.80 2.14
CA GLU A 392 27.15 27.98 2.13
C GLU A 392 26.96 27.21 0.82
N ASN A 393 27.22 27.83 -0.33
CA ASN A 393 27.09 27.17 -1.63
C ASN A 393 28.10 26.04 -1.79
N SER A 394 29.33 26.21 -1.29
CA SER A 394 30.34 25.15 -1.28
C SER A 394 29.90 23.97 -0.40
N CYS A 395 29.36 24.26 0.79
CA CYS A 395 28.80 23.26 1.68
C CYS A 395 27.63 22.49 1.04
N ILE A 396 26.72 23.21 0.37
CA ILE A 396 25.58 22.63 -0.36
C ILE A 396 26.07 21.70 -1.47
N GLN A 397 27.01 22.15 -2.30
CA GLN A 397 27.57 21.35 -3.38
C GLN A 397 28.28 20.09 -2.88
N MET A 398 29.08 20.22 -1.81
CA MET A 398 29.76 19.08 -1.20
C MET A 398 28.75 18.06 -0.64
N LEU A 399 27.73 18.51 0.08
CA LEU A 399 26.67 17.64 0.61
C LEU A 399 25.92 16.94 -0.52
N MET A 400 25.54 17.69 -1.57
CA MET A 400 24.81 17.15 -2.72
C MET A 400 25.64 16.15 -3.54
N ASN A 401 26.91 16.42 -3.79
CA ASN A 401 27.79 15.50 -4.50
C ASN A 401 27.91 14.16 -3.76
N ASN A 402 27.95 14.19 -2.43
CA ASN A 402 28.00 12.97 -1.62
C ASN A 402 26.66 12.23 -1.57
N ILE A 403 25.54 12.94 -1.39
CA ILE A 403 24.20 12.33 -1.49
C ILE A 403 23.99 11.70 -2.86
N LYS A 404 24.39 12.40 -3.92
CA LYS A 404 24.37 11.94 -5.30
C LYS A 404 25.19 10.65 -5.46
N ALA A 405 26.47 10.67 -5.08
CA ALA A 405 27.35 9.50 -5.14
C ALA A 405 26.79 8.31 -4.35
N SER A 406 26.23 8.56 -3.16
CA SER A 406 25.64 7.53 -2.30
C SER A 406 24.44 6.85 -2.97
N ILE A 407 23.51 7.65 -3.52
CA ILE A 407 22.32 7.13 -4.21
C ILE A 407 22.72 6.38 -5.49
N TYR A 408 23.73 6.87 -6.23
CA TYR A 408 24.26 6.14 -7.39
C TYR A 408 24.85 4.79 -7.01
N SER A 409 25.69 4.76 -5.99
CA SER A 409 26.30 3.52 -5.47
C SER A 409 25.22 2.52 -5.06
N LEU A 410 24.22 2.98 -4.30
CA LEU A 410 23.06 2.17 -3.91
C LEU A 410 22.30 1.61 -5.12
N HIS A 411 21.92 2.47 -6.06
CA HIS A 411 21.11 2.05 -7.21
C HIS A 411 21.86 1.07 -8.13
N GLN A 412 23.17 1.24 -8.35
CA GLN A 412 23.98 0.34 -9.17
C GLN A 412 24.02 -1.09 -8.63
N THR A 413 23.87 -1.28 -7.32
CA THR A 413 23.78 -2.63 -6.72
C THR A 413 22.42 -3.31 -6.99
N VAL A 414 21.39 -2.53 -7.32
CA VAL A 414 20.01 -2.99 -7.45
C VAL A 414 19.60 -3.18 -8.90
N SER A 415 19.94 -2.21 -9.76
CA SER A 415 19.45 -2.14 -11.13
C SER A 415 20.50 -1.57 -12.08
N SER A 416 20.49 -2.08 -13.31
CA SER A 416 21.32 -1.56 -14.42
C SER A 416 20.71 -0.33 -15.10
N VAL A 417 19.47 0.05 -14.76
CA VAL A 417 18.82 1.26 -15.29
C VAL A 417 19.58 2.50 -14.82
N LYS A 418 19.69 3.51 -15.68
CA LYS A 418 20.31 4.78 -15.30
C LYS A 418 19.33 5.60 -14.47
N LEU A 419 19.67 5.82 -13.20
CA LEU A 419 18.98 6.78 -12.34
C LEU A 419 19.73 8.11 -12.37
N SER A 420 19.04 9.24 -12.47
CA SER A 420 19.62 10.58 -12.39
C SER A 420 19.16 11.26 -11.10
N ILE A 421 20.06 11.98 -10.44
CA ILE A 421 19.70 12.86 -9.32
C ILE A 421 20.34 14.23 -9.53
N ASN A 422 19.50 15.25 -9.48
CA ASN A 422 19.85 16.61 -9.83
C ASN A 422 19.33 17.59 -8.78
N LEU A 423 20.08 18.68 -8.65
CA LEU A 423 19.69 19.83 -7.83
C LEU A 423 19.02 20.86 -8.73
N GLN A 424 17.82 21.30 -8.38
CA GLN A 424 17.05 22.29 -9.13
C GLN A 424 16.77 23.50 -8.25
N GLU A 425 16.93 24.72 -8.78
CA GLU A 425 16.67 25.95 -8.02
C GLU A 425 15.17 26.13 -7.75
N ALA A 426 14.81 26.64 -6.57
CA ALA A 426 13.40 26.77 -6.20
C ALA A 426 12.60 27.73 -7.10
N THR A 427 13.27 28.64 -7.81
CA THR A 427 12.68 29.57 -8.78
C THR A 427 12.22 28.88 -10.07
N SER A 428 12.64 27.64 -10.33
CA SER A 428 12.31 26.91 -11.56
C SER A 428 11.02 26.07 -11.46
N PHE A 429 10.39 25.97 -10.30
CA PHE A 429 9.16 25.19 -10.10
C PHE A 429 7.93 26.09 -10.02
N GLU A 430 6.92 25.80 -10.84
CA GLU A 430 5.57 26.28 -10.59
C GLU A 430 4.95 25.49 -9.42
N THR A 431 4.17 26.16 -8.57
CA THR A 431 3.54 25.54 -7.38
C THR A 431 2.65 24.33 -7.71
N THR A 432 2.13 24.26 -8.93
CA THR A 432 1.30 23.16 -9.45
C THR A 432 2.09 21.91 -9.86
N GLU A 433 3.42 22.01 -9.95
CA GLU A 433 4.29 20.90 -10.37
C GLU A 433 4.96 20.17 -9.20
N LEU A 434 4.81 20.67 -7.98
CA LEU A 434 5.39 20.08 -6.78
C LEU A 434 4.57 18.89 -6.30
N ASN A 435 5.25 17.80 -5.95
CA ASN A 435 4.60 16.70 -5.23
C ASN A 435 4.21 17.10 -3.80
N ASP A 436 3.38 16.29 -3.14
CA ASP A 436 2.85 16.58 -1.79
C ASP A 436 3.94 16.89 -0.75
N PHE A 437 5.10 16.22 -0.85
CA PHE A 437 6.25 16.48 0.00
C PHE A 437 6.78 17.90 -0.18
N ALA A 438 7.12 18.27 -1.41
CA ALA A 438 7.71 19.58 -1.73
C ALA A 438 6.71 20.74 -1.56
N ALA A 439 5.42 20.50 -1.85
CA ALA A 439 4.35 21.48 -1.66
C ALA A 439 4.13 21.81 -0.19
N PHE A 440 4.16 20.80 0.69
CA PHE A 440 4.06 21.02 2.14
C PHE A 440 5.31 21.73 2.67
N GLU A 441 6.49 21.24 2.31
CA GLU A 441 7.77 21.81 2.73
C GLU A 441 7.90 23.31 2.37
N SER A 442 7.40 23.72 1.20
CA SER A 442 7.42 25.12 0.78
C SER A 442 6.65 26.06 1.72
N GLN A 443 5.71 25.54 2.51
CA GLN A 443 4.93 26.31 3.49
C GLN A 443 5.71 26.57 4.80
N LEU A 444 6.70 25.74 5.13
CA LEU A 444 7.44 25.86 6.39
C LEU A 444 8.46 26.99 6.37
N SER A 445 9.21 27.12 5.28
CA SER A 445 10.22 28.16 5.09
C SER A 445 10.74 28.15 3.66
N LYS A 446 11.40 29.26 3.26
CA LYS A 446 11.96 29.44 1.92
C LYS A 446 12.93 28.31 1.56
N ILE A 447 12.62 27.61 0.48
CA ILE A 447 13.47 26.58 -0.12
C ILE A 447 14.46 27.24 -1.08
N GLN A 448 15.71 26.78 -1.09
CA GLN A 448 16.71 27.20 -2.08
C GLN A 448 16.78 26.23 -3.24
N TYR A 449 16.78 24.93 -2.93
CA TYR A 449 16.90 23.90 -3.94
C TYR A 449 15.99 22.71 -3.67
N PHE A 450 15.49 22.12 -4.74
CA PHE A 450 14.84 20.81 -4.77
C PHE A 450 15.84 19.75 -5.21
N ILE A 451 15.78 18.58 -4.58
CA ILE A 451 16.54 17.39 -4.92
C ILE A 451 15.58 16.46 -5.66
N CYS A 452 15.79 16.30 -6.96
CA CYS A 452 14.89 15.55 -7.84
C CYS A 452 15.59 14.31 -8.39
N MET A 453 14.87 13.19 -8.42
CA MET A 453 15.32 11.94 -9.01
C MET A 453 14.51 11.61 -10.27
N GLU A 454 15.20 11.18 -11.32
CA GLU A 454 14.60 10.74 -12.58
C GLU A 454 15.06 9.31 -12.88
N THR A 455 14.13 8.47 -13.31
CA THR A 455 14.42 7.13 -13.82
C THR A 455 14.33 7.16 -15.33
N ALA A 456 15.36 6.69 -16.03
CA ALA A 456 15.32 6.57 -17.49
C ALA A 456 14.45 5.37 -17.90
N THR A 457 13.12 5.52 -17.88
CA THR A 457 12.19 4.56 -18.48
C THR A 457 11.92 4.93 -19.94
N SER A 458 11.96 3.94 -20.82
CA SER A 458 11.63 4.11 -22.25
C SER A 458 10.18 4.57 -22.41
N ASP A 459 9.98 5.65 -23.16
CA ASP A 459 8.71 6.21 -23.62
C ASP A 459 7.91 7.08 -22.64
N SER A 460 8.58 8.01 -21.95
CA SER A 460 8.17 9.43 -21.86
C SER A 460 9.13 10.18 -20.94
N CYS A 461 9.34 11.48 -21.20
CA CYS A 461 10.05 12.37 -20.27
C CYS A 461 9.16 12.60 -19.05
N GLU A 462 9.10 11.64 -18.12
CA GLU A 462 8.52 11.89 -16.81
C GLU A 462 9.40 12.91 -16.08
N LYS A 463 8.82 14.04 -15.68
CA LYS A 463 9.48 15.05 -14.86
C LYS A 463 9.99 14.40 -13.57
N GLY A 464 11.21 14.72 -13.14
CA GLY A 464 11.82 14.12 -11.96
C GLY A 464 10.97 14.27 -10.70
N THR A 465 10.94 13.23 -9.87
CA THR A 465 10.24 13.24 -8.58
C THR A 465 11.10 13.95 -7.53
N CYS A 466 10.54 14.96 -6.85
CA CYS A 466 11.22 15.61 -5.75
C CYS A 466 11.31 14.68 -4.53
N VAL A 467 12.51 14.29 -4.14
CA VAL A 467 12.79 13.38 -3.01
C VAL A 467 13.37 14.11 -1.81
N GLY A 468 13.67 15.39 -1.95
CA GLY A 468 14.34 16.16 -0.92
C GLY A 468 14.50 17.62 -1.28
N ILE A 469 15.01 18.39 -0.32
CA ILE A 469 15.09 19.84 -0.39
C ILE A 469 16.27 20.36 0.41
N ILE A 470 16.73 21.56 0.07
CA ILE A 470 17.78 22.28 0.79
C ILE A 470 17.30 23.67 1.19
N ARG A 471 17.61 24.03 2.43
CA ARG A 471 17.42 25.37 2.98
C ARG A 471 18.65 25.84 3.72
N THR A 472 18.76 27.15 3.87
CA THR A 472 19.70 27.78 4.79
C THR A 472 18.98 28.73 5.72
N ALA A 473 19.52 28.85 6.93
CA ALA A 473 19.11 29.86 7.88
C ALA A 473 20.34 30.52 8.50
N HIS A 474 20.24 31.83 8.72
CA HIS A 474 21.29 32.62 9.36
C HIS A 474 21.14 32.54 10.88
N TYR A 475 22.19 32.10 11.56
CA TYR A 475 22.23 32.06 13.02
C TYR A 475 23.43 32.86 13.52
N LYS A 476 23.17 33.79 14.44
CA LYS A 476 24.22 34.52 15.17
C LYS A 476 24.52 33.77 16.46
N LEU A 477 25.64 33.04 16.49
CA LEU A 477 26.19 32.50 17.73
C LEU A 477 27.24 33.45 18.28
N VAL A 478 27.44 33.44 19.60
CA VAL A 478 28.05 34.47 20.45
C VAL A 478 29.49 34.91 20.06
N SER A 479 30.13 34.31 19.05
CA SER A 479 31.46 34.73 18.57
C SER A 479 31.72 34.59 17.05
N SER A 480 30.77 34.15 16.22
CA SER A 480 30.94 34.00 14.76
C SER A 480 29.59 33.89 14.03
N GLU A 481 29.46 34.52 12.85
CA GLU A 481 28.27 34.40 12.00
C GLU A 481 28.35 33.11 11.17
N PHE A 482 27.42 32.19 11.39
CA PHE A 482 27.32 30.94 10.65
C PHE A 482 26.02 30.88 9.83
N VAL A 483 26.09 30.20 8.69
CA VAL A 483 24.93 29.81 7.90
C VAL A 483 24.72 28.32 8.13
N VAL A 484 23.53 27.95 8.59
CA VAL A 484 23.19 26.54 8.76
C VAL A 484 22.48 26.05 7.51
N VAL A 485 22.99 24.97 6.93
CA VAL A 485 22.40 24.26 5.79
C VAL A 485 21.60 23.07 6.32
N PHE A 486 20.34 22.97 5.90
CA PHE A 486 19.45 21.85 6.16
C PHE A 486 19.17 21.13 4.84
N ALA A 487 19.49 19.85 4.73
CA ALA A 487 19.04 18.99 3.64
C ALA A 487 18.06 17.96 4.18
N SER A 488 16.79 18.04 3.78
CA SER A 488 15.73 17.11 4.20
C SER A 488 15.42 16.16 3.05
N LEU A 489 15.43 14.85 3.30
CA LEU A 489 15.11 13.82 2.31
C LEU A 489 13.95 12.94 2.78
N ASN A 490 13.12 12.53 1.84
CA ASN A 490 12.07 11.55 2.04
C ASN A 490 12.62 10.14 1.78
N LEU A 491 12.93 9.41 2.85
CA LEU A 491 13.56 8.08 2.76
C LEU A 491 12.66 7.04 2.10
N ASP A 492 11.35 7.16 2.28
CA ASP A 492 10.38 6.26 1.67
C ASP A 492 10.37 6.40 0.14
N LEU A 493 10.30 7.64 -0.38
CA LEU A 493 10.37 7.90 -1.83
C LEU A 493 11.71 7.45 -2.42
N LEU A 494 12.81 7.68 -1.71
CA LEU A 494 14.13 7.16 -2.11
C LEU A 494 14.11 5.64 -2.23
N ALA A 495 13.58 4.95 -1.21
CA ALA A 495 13.49 3.48 -1.22
C ALA A 495 12.60 2.97 -2.35
N MET A 496 11.46 3.63 -2.62
CA MET A 496 10.58 3.29 -3.73
C MET A 496 11.29 3.37 -5.07
N LEU A 497 11.94 4.49 -5.36
CA LEU A 497 12.64 4.71 -6.63
C LEU A 497 13.83 3.75 -6.80
N ILE A 498 14.62 3.53 -5.75
CA ILE A 498 15.78 2.62 -5.81
C ILE A 498 15.34 1.17 -6.00
N CYS A 499 14.26 0.74 -5.34
CA CYS A 499 13.79 -0.65 -5.38
C CYS A 499 12.76 -0.91 -6.48
N GLY A 500 12.38 0.09 -7.29
CA GLY A 500 11.37 -0.07 -8.35
C GLY A 500 9.96 -0.36 -7.81
N ILE A 501 9.59 0.22 -6.66
CA ILE A 501 8.25 0.09 -6.08
C ILE A 501 7.36 1.22 -6.63
N SER A 502 6.31 0.87 -7.37
CA SER A 502 5.43 1.83 -8.06
C SER A 502 4.28 2.36 -7.21
N ASP A 503 4.02 1.78 -6.03
CA ASP A 503 2.92 2.15 -5.15
C ASP A 503 3.40 2.19 -3.70
N TRP A 504 3.31 3.35 -3.06
CA TRP A 504 3.80 3.58 -1.69
C TRP A 504 3.09 2.68 -0.68
N ARG A 505 1.84 2.27 -0.94
CA ARG A 505 1.12 1.36 -0.05
C ARG A 505 1.79 -0.01 0.04
N MET A 506 2.47 -0.44 -1.02
CA MET A 506 3.27 -1.67 -1.00
C MET A 506 4.46 -1.57 -0.05
N LEU A 507 5.13 -0.41 0.01
CA LEU A 507 6.21 -0.18 0.97
C LEU A 507 5.72 -0.30 2.43
N TRP A 508 4.45 0.00 2.69
CA TRP A 508 3.85 -0.09 4.03
C TRP A 508 3.10 -1.40 4.32
N THR A 509 3.11 -2.36 3.38
CA THR A 509 2.40 -3.63 3.60
C THR A 509 2.95 -4.40 4.80
N SER A 510 2.08 -5.09 5.53
CA SER A 510 2.47 -6.06 6.57
C SER A 510 2.68 -7.46 6.01
N ASP A 511 2.43 -7.67 4.71
CA ASP A 511 2.60 -8.97 4.07
C ASP A 511 4.08 -9.37 4.05
N THR A 512 4.38 -10.54 4.60
CA THR A 512 5.75 -11.05 4.74
C THR A 512 6.42 -11.28 3.38
N ARG A 513 5.65 -11.55 2.32
CA ARG A 513 6.17 -11.71 0.94
C ARG A 513 6.85 -10.45 0.42
N PHE A 514 6.53 -9.28 0.95
CA PHE A 514 7.27 -8.04 0.66
C PHE A 514 8.64 -8.07 1.34
N LEU A 515 8.67 -8.22 2.67
CA LEU A 515 9.91 -8.16 3.45
C LEU A 515 10.88 -9.30 3.13
N CYS A 516 10.38 -10.48 2.76
CA CYS A 516 11.22 -11.60 2.34
C CYS A 516 12.05 -11.31 1.07
N GLN A 517 11.69 -10.27 0.29
CA GLN A 517 12.48 -9.85 -0.87
C GLN A 517 13.68 -8.96 -0.50
N PHE A 518 13.74 -8.45 0.73
CA PHE A 518 14.78 -7.53 1.21
C PHE A 518 15.54 -8.17 2.39
N PRO A 519 16.53 -9.05 2.12
CA PRO A 519 17.38 -9.55 3.18
C PRO A 519 18.19 -8.43 3.82
N ARG A 520 18.57 -8.61 5.08
CA ARG A 520 19.18 -7.58 5.92
C ARG A 520 20.36 -6.89 5.22
N GLY A 521 20.24 -5.57 5.04
CA GLY A 521 21.31 -4.74 4.48
C GLY A 521 21.45 -4.77 2.95
N GLU A 522 20.59 -5.52 2.25
CA GLU A 522 20.59 -5.61 0.79
C GLU A 522 19.31 -4.99 0.20
N LEU A 523 19.49 -4.15 -0.83
CA LEU A 523 18.39 -3.65 -1.65
C LEU A 523 18.27 -4.52 -2.90
N ARG A 524 17.05 -4.70 -3.39
CA ARG A 524 16.73 -5.47 -4.60
C ARG A 524 15.57 -4.83 -5.34
N LEU A 525 15.45 -5.11 -6.63
CA LEU A 525 14.26 -4.75 -7.38
C LEU A 525 13.07 -5.55 -6.84
N PHE A 526 12.04 -4.83 -6.43
CA PHE A 526 10.79 -5.40 -5.95
C PHE A 526 10.09 -6.13 -7.09
N LYS A 527 9.62 -7.35 -6.79
CA LYS A 527 8.75 -8.13 -7.66
C LYS A 527 7.37 -8.22 -7.02
N SER A 528 6.35 -7.76 -7.75
CA SER A 528 4.98 -7.86 -7.25
C SER A 528 4.58 -9.33 -7.04
N PHE A 529 4.01 -9.61 -5.88
CA PHE A 529 3.38 -10.89 -5.54
C PHE A 529 1.84 -10.86 -5.73
N SER A 530 1.30 -9.72 -6.14
CA SER A 530 -0.11 -9.51 -6.50
C SER A 530 -0.18 -8.97 -7.93
N LEU A 531 -0.44 -9.86 -8.87
CA LEU A 531 -0.48 -9.58 -10.29
C LEU A 531 -1.88 -9.17 -10.73
N TYR A 532 -1.95 -8.09 -11.49
CA TYR A 532 -3.19 -7.60 -12.12
C TYR A 532 -4.37 -7.43 -11.15
N PRO A 533 -4.17 -6.76 -9.99
CA PRO A 533 -5.23 -6.61 -9.01
C PRO A 533 -6.47 -5.95 -9.64
N PRO A 534 -7.69 -6.41 -9.30
CA PRO A 534 -8.90 -5.86 -9.89
C PRO A 534 -9.05 -4.38 -9.53
N SER A 535 -9.59 -3.61 -10.47
CA SER A 535 -9.83 -2.18 -10.33
C SER A 535 -11.32 -1.89 -10.50
N TYR A 536 -11.86 -1.12 -9.56
CA TYR A 536 -13.28 -0.75 -9.52
C TYR A 536 -13.40 0.78 -9.43
N VAL A 537 -14.28 1.35 -10.26
CA VAL A 537 -14.44 2.80 -10.37
C VAL A 537 -15.83 3.20 -9.90
N HIS A 538 -15.90 4.18 -9.01
CA HIS A 538 -17.16 4.75 -8.53
C HIS A 538 -17.08 6.28 -8.53
N ASP A 539 -18.13 6.91 -9.05
CA ASP A 539 -18.27 8.36 -9.02
C ASP A 539 -19.16 8.78 -7.83
N VAL A 540 -18.86 9.93 -7.24
CA VAL A 540 -19.67 10.55 -6.19
C VAL A 540 -19.88 12.03 -6.50
N SER A 541 -21.15 12.41 -6.61
CA SER A 541 -21.58 13.81 -6.80
C SER A 541 -22.17 14.35 -5.51
N PHE A 542 -21.87 15.61 -5.18
CA PHE A 542 -22.47 16.29 -4.04
C PHE A 542 -22.43 17.82 -4.18
N TRP A 543 -23.35 18.48 -3.48
CA TRP A 543 -23.36 19.93 -3.29
C TRP A 543 -22.50 20.32 -2.09
N VAL A 544 -21.65 21.31 -2.28
CA VAL A 544 -20.83 21.94 -1.23
C VAL A 544 -21.70 22.89 -0.40
N PRO A 545 -21.47 23.02 0.93
CA PRO A 545 -22.13 24.03 1.75
C PRO A 545 -21.93 25.46 1.23
N ASP A 546 -22.95 26.30 1.39
CA ASP A 546 -22.91 27.68 0.91
C ASP A 546 -21.90 28.52 1.73
N GLY A 547 -21.06 29.29 1.05
CA GLY A 547 -20.07 30.18 1.68
C GLY A 547 -18.79 29.49 2.19
N GLU A 548 -18.68 28.17 2.12
CA GLU A 548 -17.52 27.43 2.60
C GLU A 548 -16.58 26.98 1.46
N ARG A 549 -15.26 27.05 1.70
CA ARG A 549 -14.27 26.43 0.80
C ARG A 549 -14.24 24.93 1.08
N PHE A 550 -14.44 24.12 0.04
CA PHE A 550 -14.35 22.67 0.15
C PHE A 550 -12.93 22.22 0.56
N ASP A 551 -12.83 21.51 1.69
CA ASP A 551 -11.59 20.90 2.16
C ASP A 551 -11.37 19.54 1.48
N GLU A 552 -10.66 19.59 0.36
CA GLU A 552 -10.31 18.39 -0.41
C GLU A 552 -9.38 17.45 0.37
N VAL A 553 -8.50 17.97 1.22
CA VAL A 553 -7.61 17.14 2.05
C VAL A 553 -8.42 16.34 3.08
N ALA A 554 -9.45 16.95 3.67
CA ALA A 554 -10.39 16.25 4.55
C ALA A 554 -11.18 15.16 3.80
N PHE A 555 -11.65 15.45 2.58
CA PHE A 555 -12.32 14.45 1.72
C PHE A 555 -11.43 13.22 1.44
N HIS A 556 -10.18 13.44 1.05
CA HIS A 556 -9.20 12.38 0.86
C HIS A 556 -8.86 11.64 2.16
N THR A 557 -8.80 12.34 3.29
CA THR A 557 -8.56 11.72 4.61
C THR A 557 -9.71 10.78 5.00
N ILE A 558 -10.96 11.18 4.74
CA ILE A 558 -12.14 10.34 4.97
C ILE A 558 -12.11 9.12 4.04
N ALA A 559 -11.79 9.31 2.75
CA ALA A 559 -11.70 8.21 1.79
C ALA A 559 -10.65 7.18 2.22
N ARG A 560 -9.47 7.64 2.65
CA ARG A 560 -8.39 6.79 3.15
C ARG A 560 -8.80 5.99 4.38
N TRP A 561 -9.50 6.64 5.32
CA TRP A 561 -10.02 6.00 6.52
C TRP A 561 -11.06 4.93 6.21
N VAL A 562 -12.11 5.30 5.47
CA VAL A 562 -13.25 4.41 5.20
C VAL A 562 -12.84 3.22 4.34
N SER A 563 -11.91 3.43 3.40
CA SER A 563 -11.45 2.38 2.50
C SER A 563 -10.33 1.51 3.04
N GLY A 564 -9.70 1.88 4.16
CA GLY A 564 -8.52 1.15 4.65
C GLY A 564 -7.38 1.11 3.62
N GLU A 565 -7.11 2.25 2.97
CA GLU A 565 -6.09 2.41 1.90
C GLU A 565 -6.38 1.68 0.58
N THR A 566 -7.60 1.17 0.33
CA THR A 566 -7.90 0.50 -0.95
C THR A 566 -8.17 1.47 -2.10
N VAL A 567 -8.38 2.78 -1.84
CA VAL A 567 -8.48 3.80 -2.89
C VAL A 567 -7.08 4.17 -3.37
N ILE A 568 -6.81 4.02 -4.67
CA ILE A 568 -5.50 4.35 -5.29
C ILE A 568 -5.49 5.76 -5.90
N SER A 569 -6.65 6.25 -6.32
CA SER A 569 -6.78 7.60 -6.89
C SER A 569 -8.16 8.19 -6.67
N ILE A 570 -8.19 9.51 -6.55
CA ILE A 570 -9.40 10.33 -6.51
C ILE A 570 -9.17 11.49 -7.49
N GLN A 571 -10.11 11.72 -8.39
CA GLN A 571 -10.01 12.74 -9.43
C GLN A 571 -11.28 13.57 -9.47
N LEU A 572 -11.17 14.90 -9.44
CA LEU A 572 -12.28 15.79 -9.74
C LEU A 572 -12.58 15.70 -11.25
N ILE A 573 -13.75 15.17 -11.60
CA ILE A 573 -14.14 14.96 -13.02
C ILE A 573 -15.18 15.98 -13.51
N ASP A 574 -15.91 16.63 -12.59
CA ASP A 574 -16.86 17.70 -12.94
C ASP A 574 -17.02 18.70 -11.79
N SER A 575 -17.18 19.98 -12.14
CA SER A 575 -17.45 21.08 -11.20
C SER A 575 -18.50 21.99 -11.82
N PHE A 576 -19.70 21.98 -11.25
CA PHE A 576 -20.85 22.74 -11.73
C PHE A 576 -21.25 23.80 -10.71
N GLN A 577 -21.58 25.00 -11.18
CA GLN A 577 -22.15 26.05 -10.34
C GLN A 577 -23.56 26.40 -10.83
N GLN A 578 -24.55 26.33 -9.95
CA GLN A 578 -25.93 26.62 -10.29
C GLN A 578 -26.10 28.14 -10.50
N PRO A 579 -26.60 28.60 -11.66
CA PRO A 579 -26.63 30.03 -12.00
C PRO A 579 -27.46 30.90 -11.06
N VAL A 580 -28.57 30.37 -10.52
CA VAL A 580 -29.54 31.15 -9.74
C VAL A 580 -29.18 31.18 -8.25
N SER A 581 -28.83 30.04 -7.68
CA SER A 581 -28.54 29.91 -6.24
C SER A 581 -27.06 30.11 -5.91
N GLY A 582 -26.17 30.08 -6.91
CA GLY A 582 -24.72 30.10 -6.72
C GLY A 582 -24.12 28.80 -6.17
N ARG A 583 -24.96 27.79 -5.86
CA ARG A 583 -24.55 26.52 -5.24
C ARG A 583 -23.54 25.78 -6.11
N LYS A 584 -22.46 25.30 -5.50
CA LYS A 584 -21.42 24.53 -6.19
C LYS A 584 -21.64 23.02 -6.00
N SER A 585 -21.63 22.27 -7.09
CA SER A 585 -21.62 20.81 -7.13
C SER A 585 -20.26 20.32 -7.61
N LEU A 586 -19.73 19.28 -6.97
CA LEU A 586 -18.50 18.60 -7.37
C LEU A 586 -18.81 17.14 -7.65
N CYS A 587 -18.14 16.57 -8.66
CA CYS A 587 -18.17 15.13 -8.93
C CYS A 587 -16.74 14.58 -8.91
N TYR A 588 -16.50 13.64 -8.01
CA TYR A 588 -15.22 12.95 -7.87
C TYR A 588 -15.34 11.51 -8.33
N ARG A 589 -14.33 11.04 -9.07
CA ARG A 589 -14.12 9.65 -9.44
C ARG A 589 -13.12 9.00 -8.50
N LEU A 590 -13.53 7.93 -7.82
CA LEU A 590 -12.69 7.13 -6.96
C LEU A 590 -12.33 5.82 -7.67
N THR A 591 -11.04 5.49 -7.70
CA THR A 591 -10.55 4.19 -8.17
C THR A 591 -10.12 3.34 -6.98
N PHE A 592 -10.76 2.19 -6.81
CA PHE A 592 -10.47 1.21 -5.77
C PHE A 592 -9.63 0.09 -6.35
N GLN A 593 -8.45 -0.11 -5.79
CA GLN A 593 -7.52 -1.18 -6.14
C GLN A 593 -6.53 -1.38 -4.99
N SER A 594 -6.46 -2.60 -4.45
CA SER A 594 -5.42 -2.98 -3.48
C SER A 594 -4.20 -3.52 -4.22
N CYS A 595 -2.99 -3.14 -3.78
CA CYS A 595 -1.74 -3.60 -4.36
C CYS A 595 -1.26 -4.94 -3.76
N ASP A 596 -1.79 -5.36 -2.61
CA ASP A 596 -1.30 -6.49 -1.81
C ASP A 596 -2.40 -7.44 -1.33
N LYS A 597 -3.68 -7.03 -1.39
CA LYS A 597 -4.82 -7.80 -0.86
C LYS A 597 -5.85 -8.12 -1.93
N ALA A 598 -6.61 -9.19 -1.70
CA ALA A 598 -7.80 -9.47 -2.49
C ALA A 598 -8.86 -8.40 -2.19
N LEU A 599 -9.33 -7.74 -3.24
CA LEU A 599 -10.40 -6.76 -3.15
C LEU A 599 -11.53 -7.18 -4.07
N SER A 600 -12.68 -7.49 -3.49
CA SER A 600 -13.87 -7.92 -4.22
C SER A 600 -14.77 -6.73 -4.58
N ARG A 601 -15.61 -6.94 -5.60
CA ARG A 601 -16.62 -5.95 -5.99
C ARG A 601 -17.62 -5.64 -4.88
N GLN A 602 -17.95 -6.64 -4.06
CA GLN A 602 -18.92 -6.47 -2.97
C GLN A 602 -18.33 -5.58 -1.87
N GLU A 603 -17.09 -5.83 -1.44
CA GLU A 603 -16.41 -5.01 -0.44
C GLU A 603 -16.29 -3.56 -0.89
N VAL A 604 -15.94 -3.31 -2.16
CA VAL A 604 -15.89 -1.94 -2.70
C VAL A 604 -17.26 -1.26 -2.67
N ALA A 605 -18.34 -1.98 -2.98
CA ALA A 605 -19.68 -1.42 -2.92
C ALA A 605 -20.06 -1.02 -1.48
N GLU A 606 -19.72 -1.84 -0.49
CA GLU A 606 -19.96 -1.56 0.94
C GLU A 606 -19.14 -0.35 1.41
N VAL A 607 -17.85 -0.29 1.05
CA VAL A 607 -16.97 0.85 1.34
C VAL A 607 -17.49 2.14 0.70
N GLN A 608 -17.96 2.08 -0.55
CA GLN A 608 -18.51 3.25 -1.24
C GLN A 608 -19.79 3.77 -0.57
N LEU A 609 -20.65 2.89 -0.08
CA LEU A 609 -21.85 3.29 0.67
C LEU A 609 -21.48 3.97 2.00
N LEU A 610 -20.52 3.39 2.74
CA LEU A 610 -20.01 4.00 3.97
C LEU A 610 -19.36 5.36 3.68
N PHE A 611 -18.57 5.47 2.61
CA PHE A 611 -17.89 6.71 2.25
C PHE A 611 -18.90 7.83 1.98
N ARG A 612 -19.96 7.56 1.20
CA ARG A 612 -21.05 8.51 0.94
C ARG A 612 -21.71 9.02 2.23
N LYS A 613 -21.94 8.13 3.20
CA LYS A 613 -22.49 8.50 4.51
C LYS A 613 -21.53 9.41 5.27
N GLU A 614 -20.26 9.02 5.36
CA GLU A 614 -19.25 9.75 6.15
C GLU A 614 -18.96 11.14 5.57
N ILE A 615 -18.86 11.31 4.25
CA ILE A 615 -18.64 12.65 3.67
C ILE A 615 -19.84 13.58 3.94
N SER A 616 -21.07 13.06 3.88
CA SER A 616 -22.27 13.87 4.16
C SER A 616 -22.32 14.32 5.62
N GLN A 617 -21.96 13.44 6.56
CA GLN A 617 -21.95 13.77 7.98
C GLN A 617 -20.79 14.71 8.36
N ARG A 618 -19.60 14.47 7.80
CA ARG A 618 -18.35 15.10 8.25
C ARG A 618 -18.00 16.38 7.51
N LEU A 619 -18.28 16.42 6.21
CA LEU A 619 -18.06 17.60 5.38
C LEU A 619 -19.34 18.40 5.13
N ARG A 620 -20.47 17.97 5.75
CA ARG A 620 -21.79 18.60 5.64
C ARG A 620 -22.27 18.75 4.19
N VAL A 621 -21.74 17.94 3.26
CA VAL A 621 -22.13 17.96 1.86
C VAL A 621 -23.47 17.26 1.66
N THR A 622 -24.22 17.71 0.65
CA THR A 622 -25.49 17.07 0.25
C THR A 622 -25.27 16.20 -0.98
N LEU A 623 -25.38 14.88 -0.85
CA LEU A 623 -25.22 13.94 -1.97
C LEU A 623 -26.21 14.24 -3.11
N ARG A 624 -25.75 14.09 -4.35
CA ARG A 624 -26.52 14.31 -5.58
C ARG A 624 -26.63 13.03 -6.41
#